data_AF-A0A931RKV3-F1
#
_entry.id   AF-A0A931RKV3-F1
#
_cell.length_a   1.000
_cell.length_b   1.000
_cell.length_c   1.000
_cell.angle_alpha   90.00
_cell.angle_beta   90.00
_cell.angle_gamma   90.00
#
_symmetry.space_group_name_H-M   'P 1'
#
loop_
_entity.id
_entity.type
_entity.pdbx_description
1 polymer ?
#
loop_
_entity_poly.entity_id
_entity_poly.type
_entity_poly.pdbx_seq_one_letter_code
_entity_poly.pdbx_strand_id
1 'polypeptide(L)'
;MSKIDNKWFFTELPGWLKLFHFYVRGDLLVLLPLVIGIIIIAFFSVKFALLMTGVYITVRQLGEMIYWFSQQFHERKYRSYDFGFKNLDNHAIYILYQTTAIVGTVFGLGIIFWTLLYLM
;
A
#
# COMPACT_ATOMS: atom_id res chain seq x y z
N MET A 1 18.00 16.28 23.25
CA MET A 1 17.61 14.89 22.95
C MET A 1 16.09 14.83 22.84
N SER A 2 15.52 14.85 21.63
CA SER A 2 14.08 14.68 21.47
C SER A 2 13.74 13.24 21.85
N LYS A 3 12.90 13.05 22.89
CA LYS A 3 12.31 11.75 23.19
C LYS A 3 11.54 11.31 21.94
N ILE A 4 12.03 10.27 21.27
CA ILE A 4 11.28 9.57 20.23
C ILE A 4 10.09 8.94 20.97
N ASP A 5 8.95 9.62 20.94
CA ASP A 5 7.69 9.11 21.49
C ASP A 5 7.04 8.23 20.42
N ASN A 6 6.45 7.10 20.82
CA ASN A 6 5.77 6.15 19.92
C ASN A 6 4.72 6.86 19.05
N LYS A 7 4.15 7.96 19.53
CA LYS A 7 3.22 8.81 18.78
C LYS A 7 3.79 9.29 17.45
N TRP A 8 5.09 9.55 17.37
CA TRP A 8 5.76 9.97 16.14
C TRP A 8 5.64 8.93 15.02
N PHE A 9 5.72 7.63 15.35
CA PHE A 9 5.63 6.54 14.39
C PHE A 9 4.27 6.48 13.68
N PHE A 10 3.20 6.82 14.41
CA PHE A 10 1.82 6.81 13.92
C PHE A 10 1.35 8.17 13.40
N THR A 11 2.24 9.16 13.28
CA THR A 11 1.85 10.45 12.70
C THR A 11 1.49 10.31 11.22
N GLU A 12 0.35 10.91 10.85
CA GLU A 12 -0.13 10.92 9.48
C GLU A 12 0.81 11.70 8.56
N LEU A 13 0.86 11.24 7.30
CA LEU A 13 1.64 11.88 6.26
C LEU A 13 0.78 12.82 5.39
N PRO A 14 1.41 13.84 4.77
CA PRO A 14 0.80 14.65 3.73
C PRO A 14 0.09 13.83 2.65
N GLY A 15 -1.02 14.33 2.12
CA GLY A 15 -1.86 13.59 1.17
C GLY A 15 -1.13 13.09 -0.08
N TRP A 16 -0.11 13.79 -0.56
CA TRP A 16 0.66 13.37 -1.74
C TRP A 16 1.50 12.10 -1.49
N LEU A 17 1.91 11.83 -0.25
CA LEU A 17 2.63 10.60 0.11
C LEU A 17 1.68 9.39 0.18
N LYS A 18 0.39 9.63 0.43
CA LYS A 18 -0.63 8.57 0.43
C LYS A 18 -0.84 7.98 -0.98
N LEU A 19 -0.48 8.71 -2.05
CA LEU A 19 -0.48 8.17 -3.43
C LEU A 19 0.50 7.00 -3.62
N PHE A 20 1.60 7.01 -2.86
CA PHE A 20 2.57 5.92 -2.81
C PHE A 20 2.22 4.87 -1.75
N HIS A 21 0.99 4.90 -1.24
CA HIS A 21 0.51 4.04 -0.16
C HIS A 21 1.31 4.20 1.14
N PHE A 22 1.90 5.38 1.38
CA PHE A 22 2.50 5.74 2.67
C PHE A 22 1.49 6.51 3.52
N TYR A 23 0.94 5.87 4.55
CA TYR A 23 -0.11 6.48 5.36
C TYR A 23 0.43 7.13 6.64
N VAL A 24 1.46 6.51 7.25
CA VAL A 24 2.08 6.96 8.50
C VAL A 24 3.60 7.01 8.41
N ARG A 25 4.27 7.74 9.30
CA ARG A 25 5.75 7.80 9.31
C ARG A 25 6.43 6.43 9.42
N GLY A 26 5.82 5.49 10.12
CA GLY A 26 6.29 4.11 10.16
C GLY A 26 6.35 3.44 8.78
N ASP A 27 5.36 3.68 7.92
CA ASP A 27 5.33 3.15 6.55
C ASP A 27 6.52 3.68 5.74
N LEU A 28 6.83 4.98 5.86
CA LEU A 28 7.99 5.56 5.18
C LEU A 28 9.29 4.88 5.60
N LEU A 29 9.48 4.62 6.89
CA LEU A 29 10.70 4.02 7.42
C LEU A 29 10.99 2.64 6.81
N VAL A 30 9.94 1.85 6.55
CA VAL A 30 10.06 0.49 6.04
C VAL A 30 10.00 0.45 4.52
N LEU A 31 9.09 1.22 3.90
CA LEU A 31 8.79 1.11 2.49
C LEU A 31 9.63 2.04 1.61
N LEU A 32 10.03 3.21 2.12
CA LEU A 32 10.88 4.13 1.35
C LEU A 32 12.21 3.49 0.95
N PRO A 33 12.95 2.77 1.83
CA PRO A 33 14.16 2.07 1.43
C PRO A 33 13.94 1.04 0.32
N LEU A 34 12.79 0.33 0.35
CA LEU A 34 12.42 -0.61 -0.71
C LEU A 34 12.19 0.10 -2.04
N VAL A 35 11.44 1.20 -2.03
CA VAL A 35 11.19 2.01 -3.24
C VAL A 35 12.50 2.60 -3.79
N ILE A 36 13.37 3.12 -2.91
CA ILE A 36 14.70 3.61 -3.31
C ILE A 36 15.51 2.47 -3.94
N GLY A 37 15.50 1.28 -3.34
CA GLY A 37 16.18 0.10 -3.89
C GLY A 37 15.69 -0.27 -5.29
N ILE A 38 14.37 -0.24 -5.52
CA ILE A 38 13.76 -0.47 -6.84
C ILE A 38 14.22 0.59 -7.86
N ILE A 39 14.25 1.86 -7.47
CA ILE A 39 14.72 2.96 -8.33
C ILE A 39 16.21 2.77 -8.68
N ILE A 40 17.05 2.42 -7.69
CA ILE A 40 18.47 2.14 -7.93
C ILE A 40 18.63 0.99 -8.93
N ILE A 41 17.89 -0.11 -8.73
CA ILE A 41 17.88 -1.25 -9.65
C ILE A 41 17.47 -0.83 -11.07
N ALA A 42 16.53 0.12 -11.22
CA ALA A 42 16.07 0.58 -12.52
C ALA A 42 17.20 1.17 -13.39
N PHE A 43 18.24 1.74 -12.78
CA PHE A 43 19.43 2.21 -13.49
C PHE A 43 20.29 1.07 -14.06
N PHE A 44 20.23 -0.13 -13.48
CA PHE A 44 21.00 -1.30 -13.92
C PHE A 44 20.19 -2.24 -14.80
N SER A 45 18.90 -2.42 -14.49
CA SER A 45 18.00 -3.31 -15.22
C SER A 45 16.54 -2.89 -15.03
N VAL A 46 15.98 -2.26 -16.06
CA VAL A 46 14.55 -1.91 -16.11
C VAL A 46 13.67 -3.14 -15.95
N LYS A 47 14.09 -4.27 -16.54
CA LYS A 47 13.40 -5.57 -16.44
C LYS A 47 13.28 -6.03 -14.99
N PHE A 48 14.38 -6.00 -14.24
CA PHE A 48 14.37 -6.42 -12.83
C PHE A 48 13.64 -5.43 -11.93
N ALA A 49 13.77 -4.12 -12.21
CA ALA A 49 13.02 -3.09 -11.50
C ALA A 49 11.50 -3.23 -11.66
N LEU A 50 11.02 -3.54 -12.87
CA LEU A 50 9.61 -3.79 -13.14
C LEU A 50 9.09 -5.02 -12.39
N LEU A 51 9.87 -6.11 -12.38
CA LEU A 51 9.54 -7.30 -11.61
C LEU A 51 9.41 -6.98 -10.11
N MET A 52 10.40 -6.29 -9.54
CA MET A 52 10.40 -5.89 -8.13
C MET A 52 9.25 -4.92 -7.81
N THR A 53 8.91 -4.02 -8.74
CA THR A 53 7.75 -3.12 -8.61
C THR A 53 6.45 -3.91 -8.57
N GLY A 54 6.27 -4.88 -9.46
CA GLY A 54 5.10 -5.75 -9.47
C GLY A 54 4.95 -6.54 -8.16
N VAL A 55 6.05 -7.10 -7.64
CA VAL A 55 6.08 -7.79 -6.35
C VAL A 55 5.71 -6.84 -5.21
N TYR A 56 6.33 -5.66 -5.16
CA TYR A 56 6.06 -4.64 -4.16
C TYR A 56 4.58 -4.24 -4.11
N ILE A 57 4.00 -3.90 -5.27
CA ILE A 57 2.58 -3.53 -5.38
C ILE A 57 1.71 -4.70 -4.92
N THR A 58 1.97 -5.91 -5.41
CA THR A 58 1.20 -7.11 -5.07
C THR A 58 1.15 -7.33 -3.57
N VAL A 59 2.32 -7.36 -2.91
CA VAL A 59 2.44 -7.64 -1.48
C VAL A 59 1.81 -6.53 -0.65
N ARG A 60 2.05 -5.25 -1.00
CA ARG A 60 1.46 -4.11 -0.26
C ARG A 60 -0.05 -4.15 -0.31
N GLN A 61 -0.62 -4.32 -1.50
CA GLN A 61 -2.06 -4.35 -1.72
C GLN A 61 -2.71 -5.59 -1.10
N LEU A 62 -2.02 -6.73 -1.15
CA LEU A 62 -2.50 -7.93 -0.47
C LEU A 62 -2.54 -7.73 1.06
N GLY A 63 -1.52 -7.09 1.63
CA GLY A 63 -1.51 -6.72 3.05
C GLY A 63 -2.64 -5.76 3.43
N GLU A 64 -2.92 -4.75 2.59
CA GLU A 64 -4.05 -3.83 2.79
C GLU A 64 -5.39 -4.58 2.70
N MET A 65 -5.55 -5.47 1.72
CA MET A 65 -6.75 -6.31 1.60
C MET A 65 -6.97 -7.16 2.87
N ILE A 66 -5.93 -7.82 3.38
CA ILE A 66 -5.99 -8.63 4.61
C ILE A 66 -6.32 -7.73 5.82
N TYR A 67 -5.73 -6.55 5.90
CA TYR A 67 -6.00 -5.59 6.97
C TYR A 67 -7.48 -5.16 6.97
N TRP A 68 -8.02 -4.75 5.82
CA TRP A 68 -9.42 -4.32 5.71
C TRP A 68 -10.40 -5.47 5.93
N PHE A 69 -10.06 -6.67 5.45
CA PHE A 69 -10.81 -7.88 5.76
C PHE A 69 -10.84 -8.13 7.27
N SER A 70 -9.71 -8.02 7.96
CA SER A 70 -9.67 -8.16 9.44
C SER A 70 -10.53 -7.09 10.14
N GLN A 71 -10.49 -5.85 9.69
CA GLN A 71 -11.31 -4.76 10.26
C GLN A 71 -12.81 -4.99 10.09
N GLN A 72 -13.26 -5.68 9.04
CA GLN A 72 -14.68 -6.01 8.86
C GLN A 72 -15.24 -6.89 10.00
N PHE A 73 -14.41 -7.76 10.58
CA PHE A 73 -14.83 -8.71 11.63
C PHE A 73 -14.53 -8.25 13.06
N HIS A 74 -13.82 -7.12 13.26
CA HIS A 74 -13.48 -6.56 14.58
C HIS A 74 -14.52 -5.53 15.07
N GLU A 75 -14.27 -4.91 16.24
CA GLU A 75 -15.10 -3.80 16.75
C GLU A 75 -15.05 -2.60 15.79
N ARG A 76 -16.18 -2.35 15.12
CA ARG A 76 -16.40 -1.49 13.94
C ARG A 76 -16.31 0.03 14.21
N LYS A 77 -15.43 0.44 15.12
CA LYS A 77 -15.35 1.81 15.66
C LYS A 77 -14.54 2.77 14.79
N TYR A 78 -13.69 2.26 13.90
CA TYR A 78 -12.76 3.09 13.12
C TYR A 78 -13.32 3.47 11.75
N ARG A 79 -13.63 4.74 11.50
CA ARG A 79 -14.04 5.22 10.16
C ARG A 79 -12.83 5.78 9.40
N SER A 80 -12.48 5.12 8.31
CA SER A 80 -11.40 5.52 7.41
C SER A 80 -11.84 6.66 6.48
N TYR A 81 -10.94 7.20 5.66
CA TYR A 81 -11.30 8.24 4.70
C TYR A 81 -12.39 7.72 3.77
N ASP A 82 -13.54 8.39 3.77
CA ASP A 82 -14.76 7.88 3.14
C ASP A 82 -14.95 8.39 1.70
N PHE A 83 -13.93 9.02 1.10
CA PHE A 83 -14.00 9.57 -0.27
C PHE A 83 -15.19 10.53 -0.51
N GLY A 84 -15.71 11.15 0.57
CA GLY A 84 -16.89 12.02 0.50
C GLY A 84 -18.23 11.29 0.67
N PHE A 85 -18.23 9.97 0.84
CA PHE A 85 -19.40 9.14 1.06
C PHE A 85 -19.90 9.18 2.52
N LYS A 86 -20.36 10.36 2.96
CA LYS A 86 -20.77 10.60 4.35
C LYS A 86 -21.89 9.66 4.84
N ASN A 87 -22.78 9.24 3.96
CA ASN A 87 -23.96 8.41 4.30
C ASN A 87 -23.70 6.89 4.23
N LEU A 88 -22.51 6.46 3.82
CA LEU A 88 -22.17 5.04 3.79
C LEU A 88 -21.73 4.57 5.18
N ASP A 89 -22.19 3.37 5.55
CA ASP A 89 -21.77 2.70 6.77
C ASP A 89 -20.29 2.26 6.66
N ASN A 90 -19.62 2.14 7.81
CA ASN A 90 -18.23 1.71 7.92
C ASN A 90 -18.00 0.37 7.20
N HIS A 91 -19.00 -0.52 7.18
CA HIS A 91 -18.97 -1.77 6.41
C HIS A 91 -18.67 -1.56 4.94
N ALA A 92 -19.44 -0.66 4.33
CA ALA A 92 -19.30 -0.39 2.91
C ALA A 92 -17.96 0.29 2.62
N ILE A 93 -17.49 1.18 3.50
CA ILE A 93 -16.16 1.78 3.38
C ILE A 93 -15.06 0.73 3.42
N TYR A 94 -15.09 -0.23 4.36
CA TYR A 94 -14.08 -1.29 4.41
C TYR A 94 -14.12 -2.19 3.17
N ILE A 95 -15.32 -2.52 2.66
CA ILE A 95 -15.47 -3.28 1.40
C ILE A 95 -14.89 -2.50 0.21
N LEU A 96 -15.09 -1.19 0.15
CA LEU A 96 -14.49 -0.34 -0.90
C LEU A 96 -12.96 -0.40 -0.85
N TYR A 97 -12.37 -0.25 0.34
CA TYR A 97 -10.93 -0.37 0.52
C TYR A 97 -10.42 -1.77 0.15
N GLN A 98 -11.10 -2.82 0.59
CA GLN A 98 -10.75 -4.20 0.23
C GLN A 98 -10.82 -4.42 -1.28
N THR A 99 -11.86 -3.92 -1.94
CA THR A 99 -12.03 -4.04 -3.40
C THR A 99 -10.95 -3.29 -4.15
N THR A 100 -10.60 -2.08 -3.69
CA THR A 100 -9.50 -1.29 -4.27
C THR A 100 -8.17 -2.01 -4.11
N ALA A 101 -7.94 -2.63 -2.95
CA ALA A 101 -6.75 -3.42 -2.69
C ALA A 101 -6.68 -4.67 -3.59
N ILE A 102 -7.81 -5.37 -3.83
CA ILE A 102 -7.87 -6.48 -4.79
C ILE A 102 -7.44 -6.02 -6.19
N VAL A 103 -7.97 -4.89 -6.67
CA VAL A 103 -7.58 -4.33 -7.98
C VAL A 103 -6.08 -4.06 -8.03
N GLY A 104 -5.53 -3.48 -6.96
CA GLY A 104 -4.09 -3.24 -6.85
C GLY A 104 -3.25 -4.53 -6.87
N THR A 105 -3.69 -5.56 -6.15
CA THR A 105 -3.03 -6.88 -6.16
C THR A 105 -3.04 -7.51 -7.55
N VAL A 106 -4.19 -7.50 -8.23
CA VAL A 106 -4.31 -8.03 -9.60
C VAL A 106 -3.43 -7.25 -10.57
N PHE A 107 -3.38 -5.92 -10.44
CA PHE A 107 -2.50 -5.07 -11.26
C PHE A 107 -1.02 -5.42 -11.04
N GLY A 108 -0.58 -5.56 -9.79
CA GLY A 108 0.78 -5.97 -9.45
C GLY A 108 1.15 -7.35 -10.04
N LEU A 109 0.25 -8.34 -9.90
CA LEU A 109 0.44 -9.66 -10.51
C LEU A 109 0.50 -9.60 -12.04
N GLY A 110 -0.30 -8.72 -12.65
CA GLY A 110 -0.25 -8.46 -14.10
C GLY A 110 1.11 -7.94 -14.55
N ILE A 111 1.71 -7.01 -13.81
CA ILE A 111 3.08 -6.52 -14.08
C ILE A 111 4.08 -7.67 -13.99
N ILE A 112 4.02 -8.48 -12.94
CA ILE A 112 4.91 -9.65 -12.76
C ILE A 112 4.78 -10.58 -13.96
N PHE A 113 3.56 -11.00 -14.29
CA PHE A 113 3.29 -11.94 -15.37
C PHE A 113 3.76 -11.41 -16.73
N TRP A 114 3.42 -10.16 -17.06
CA TRP A 114 3.87 -9.52 -18.29
C TRP A 114 5.40 -9.41 -18.35
N THR A 115 6.03 -9.04 -17.23
CA THR A 115 7.50 -8.94 -17.16
C THR A 115 8.15 -10.31 -17.37
N LEU A 116 7.61 -11.38 -16.78
CA LEU A 116 8.11 -12.74 -16.98
C LEU A 116 7.98 -13.19 -18.43
N LEU A 117 6.86 -12.90 -19.10
CA LEU A 117 6.67 -13.19 -20.52
C LEU A 117 7.63 -12.40 -21.41
N TYR A 118 7.95 -11.16 -21.06
CA TYR A 118 8.92 -10.33 -21.76
C TYR A 118 10.38 -10.73 -21.47
N LEU A 119 10.61 -11.48 -20.40
CA LEU A 119 11.93 -11.99 -20.01
C LEU A 119 12.26 -13.34 -20.64
N MET A 120 11.25 -14.16 -20.96
CA MET A 120 11.37 -15.38 -21.77
C MET A 120 11.69 -15.03 -23.23
#